data_AF-A0A1S1ETA2-F1
#
_entry.id   AF-A0A1S1ETA2-F1
#
_cell.length_a   1.000
_cell.length_b   1.000
_cell.length_c   1.000
_cell.angle_alpha   90.00
_cell.angle_beta   90.00
_cell.angle_gamma   90.00
#
_symmetry.space_group_name_H-M   'P 1'
#
loop_
_entity.id
_entity.type
_entity.pdbx_description
1 polymer ?
#
loop_
_entity_poly.entity_id
_entity_poly.type
_entity_poly.pdbx_seq_one_letter_code
_entity_poly.pdbx_strand_id
1 'polypeptide(L)'
;MRYFYDTEFIEDGKTIDLVSIGVVAEDGREYYAVSTEFNESKAGPWVRTNVLNQLPNPSSPLWKNRDTIREELLAFFTEPGTGSPELWAWVGAYDHIALVQLWGDMTKLPQFMPRYTRELKQYWEMAGKPRLPKQTAGKHDALADAQHNLLKFQKIAQKLPLD
;
A
#
# COMPACT_ATOMS: atom_id res chain seq x y z
N MET A 1 -5.12 -4.47 14.74
CA MET A 1 -5.19 -5.20 13.46
C MET A 1 -4.06 -4.73 12.56
N ARG A 2 -3.37 -5.64 11.87
CA ARG A 2 -2.30 -5.33 10.92
C ARG A 2 -2.82 -5.20 9.49
N TYR A 3 -2.35 -4.18 8.80
CA TYR A 3 -2.68 -3.86 7.41
C TYR A 3 -1.40 -3.75 6.60
N PHE A 4 -1.31 -4.56 5.55
CA PHE A 4 -0.19 -4.61 4.62
C PHE A 4 -0.59 -3.87 3.36
N TYR A 5 0.22 -2.93 2.92
CA TYR A 5 -0.10 -2.13 1.74
C TYR A 5 1.10 -1.90 0.86
N ASP A 6 0.79 -1.46 -0.35
CA ASP A 6 1.73 -1.05 -1.38
C ASP A 6 1.05 0.04 -2.22
N THR A 7 1.84 0.94 -2.79
CA THR A 7 1.36 1.99 -3.68
C THR A 7 2.21 2.09 -4.93
N GLU A 8 1.53 2.34 -6.04
CA GLU A 8 2.18 2.76 -7.27
C GLU A 8 1.95 4.25 -7.46
N PHE A 9 2.98 4.97 -7.88
CA PHE A 9 2.95 6.42 -8.00
C PHE A 9 3.93 6.93 -9.07
N ILE A 10 3.70 8.14 -9.54
CA ILE A 10 4.65 8.91 -10.34
C ILE A 10 5.32 9.93 -9.41
N GLU A 11 6.65 9.84 -9.27
CA GLU A 11 7.43 10.80 -8.48
C GLU A 11 8.46 11.52 -9.35
N ASP A 12 8.76 12.76 -8.99
CA ASP A 12 9.67 13.66 -9.72
C ASP A 12 10.71 14.34 -8.81
N GLY A 13 10.96 13.77 -7.63
CA GLY A 13 11.78 14.37 -6.57
C GLY A 13 11.13 15.57 -5.86
N LYS A 14 9.88 15.93 -6.20
CA LYS A 14 9.13 17.02 -5.56
C LYS A 14 7.76 16.59 -5.09
N THR A 15 7.07 15.80 -5.90
CA THR A 15 5.70 15.33 -5.66
C THR A 15 5.62 13.81 -5.76
N ILE A 16 4.58 13.24 -5.15
CA ILE A 16 4.23 11.83 -5.26
C ILE A 16 2.78 11.78 -5.73
N ASP A 17 2.59 11.46 -7.01
CA ASP A 17 1.28 11.42 -7.66
C ASP A 17 0.77 9.98 -7.68
N LEU A 18 -0.17 9.66 -6.78
CA LEU A 18 -0.67 8.30 -6.57
C LEU A 18 -1.37 7.76 -7.82
N VAL A 19 -0.86 6.63 -8.33
CA VAL A 19 -1.48 5.86 -9.41
C VAL A 19 -2.46 4.85 -8.83
N SER A 20 -2.03 3.99 -7.91
CA SER A 20 -2.91 2.99 -7.28
C SER A 20 -2.46 2.63 -5.88
N ILE A 21 -3.37 2.08 -5.08
CA ILE A 21 -3.11 1.57 -3.74
C ILE A 21 -3.78 0.22 -3.55
N GLY A 22 -3.04 -0.73 -3.01
CA GLY A 22 -3.54 -2.03 -2.56
C GLY A 22 -3.34 -2.19 -1.06
N VAL A 23 -4.34 -2.70 -0.35
CA VAL A 23 -4.29 -2.93 1.10
C VAL A 23 -4.89 -4.29 1.42
N VAL A 24 -4.20 -5.07 2.25
CA VAL A 24 -4.64 -6.37 2.74
C VAL A 24 -4.57 -6.37 4.27
N ALA A 25 -5.69 -6.66 4.91
CA ALA A 25 -5.77 -6.83 6.35
C ALA A 25 -5.36 -8.27 6.75
N GLU A 26 -4.80 -8.45 7.96
CA GLU A 26 -4.45 -9.79 8.46
C GLU A 26 -5.67 -10.72 8.64
N ASP A 27 -6.89 -10.17 8.65
CA ASP A 27 -8.16 -10.91 8.69
C ASP A 27 -8.66 -11.37 7.30
N GLY A 28 -7.94 -11.04 6.23
CA GLY A 28 -8.23 -11.44 4.86
C GLY A 28 -9.08 -10.47 4.04
N ARG A 29 -9.51 -9.33 4.60
CA ARG A 29 -10.13 -8.27 3.81
C ARG A 29 -9.10 -7.64 2.87
N GLU A 30 -9.56 -7.23 1.69
CA GLU A 30 -8.73 -6.62 0.66
C GLU A 30 -9.39 -5.34 0.13
N TYR A 31 -8.55 -4.38 -0.22
CA TYR A 31 -8.94 -3.14 -0.88
C TYR A 31 -7.97 -2.83 -2.00
N TYR A 32 -8.50 -2.40 -3.14
CA TYR A 32 -7.69 -1.95 -4.27
C TYR A 32 -8.40 -0.83 -5.02
N ALA A 33 -7.66 0.20 -5.38
CA ALA A 33 -8.15 1.30 -6.19
C ALA A 33 -7.06 1.90 -7.06
N VAL A 34 -7.48 2.44 -8.20
CA VAL A 34 -6.64 3.22 -9.12
C VAL A 34 -7.18 4.65 -9.13
N SER A 35 -6.31 5.62 -8.92
CA SER A 35 -6.64 7.04 -8.97
C SER A 35 -7.00 7.45 -10.39
N THR A 36 -8.09 8.20 -10.57
CA THR A 36 -8.42 8.86 -11.85
C THR A 36 -7.72 10.20 -12.03
N GLU A 37 -6.93 10.64 -11.04
CA GLU A 37 -6.40 12.00 -10.97
C GLU A 37 -4.92 12.12 -11.29
N PHE A 38 -4.18 11.01 -11.38
CA PHE A 38 -2.75 11.08 -11.68
C PHE A 38 -2.49 11.55 -13.12
N ASN A 39 -1.42 12.30 -13.31
CA ASN A 39 -1.05 12.76 -14.64
C ASN A 39 -0.17 11.74 -15.36
N GLU A 40 -0.81 10.85 -16.14
CA GLU A 40 -0.13 9.82 -16.92
C GLU A 40 0.97 10.37 -17.84
N SER A 41 0.85 11.60 -18.35
CA SER A 41 1.87 12.21 -19.22
C SER A 41 3.23 12.39 -18.53
N LYS A 42 3.25 12.44 -17.19
CA LYS A 42 4.48 12.54 -16.39
C LYS A 42 5.15 11.17 -16.17
N ALA A 43 4.51 10.07 -16.53
CA ALA A 43 5.08 8.74 -16.33
C ALA A 43 6.30 8.51 -17.24
N GLY A 44 7.44 8.21 -16.62
CA GLY A 44 8.65 7.78 -17.33
C GLY A 44 8.50 6.39 -17.98
N PRO A 45 9.48 5.97 -18.82
CA PRO A 45 9.40 4.71 -19.56
C PRO A 45 9.23 3.47 -18.65
N TRP A 46 9.85 3.51 -17.47
CA TRP A 46 9.76 2.41 -16.50
C TRP A 46 8.35 2.26 -15.93
N VAL A 47 7.73 3.35 -15.48
CA VAL A 47 6.35 3.35 -14.93
C VAL A 47 5.34 2.94 -16.01
N ARG A 48 5.50 3.43 -17.24
CA ARG A 48 4.64 3.01 -18.36
C ARG A 48 4.68 1.50 -18.58
N THR A 49 5.89 0.94 -18.65
CA THR A 49 6.10 -0.47 -18.96
C THR A 49 5.63 -1.39 -17.84
N ASN A 50 5.97 -1.04 -16.60
CA ASN A 50 5.81 -1.93 -15.45
C ASN A 50 4.57 -1.64 -14.63
N VAL A 51 3.98 -0.44 -14.68
CA VAL A 51 2.81 -0.10 -13.83
C VAL A 51 1.58 0.08 -14.70
N LEU A 52 1.61 1.06 -15.62
CA LEU A 52 0.42 1.50 -16.33
C LEU A 52 -0.19 0.40 -17.22
N ASN A 53 0.65 -0.47 -17.80
CA ASN A 53 0.19 -1.60 -18.60
C ASN A 53 -0.49 -2.72 -17.79
N GLN A 54 -0.38 -2.70 -16.46
CA GLN A 54 -1.00 -3.68 -15.57
C GLN A 54 -2.32 -3.19 -14.99
N LEU A 55 -2.67 -1.92 -15.18
CA LEU A 55 -3.89 -1.35 -14.63
C LEU A 55 -5.14 -2.00 -15.22
N PRO A 56 -6.23 -2.10 -14.43
CA PRO A 56 -7.50 -2.64 -14.90
C PRO A 56 -8.08 -1.81 -16.04
N ASN A 57 -9.01 -2.41 -16.79
CA ASN A 57 -9.74 -1.71 -17.84
C ASN A 57 -10.31 -0.36 -17.33
N PRO A 58 -10.18 0.76 -18.07
CA PRO A 58 -10.66 2.08 -17.63
C PRO A 58 -12.16 2.16 -17.26
N SER A 59 -12.99 1.24 -17.76
CA SER A 59 -14.41 1.14 -17.37
C SER A 59 -14.64 0.36 -16.07
N SER A 60 -13.58 -0.15 -15.43
CA SER A 60 -13.66 -0.86 -14.16
C SER A 60 -14.07 0.09 -13.02
N PRO A 61 -14.90 -0.37 -12.07
CA PRO A 61 -15.26 0.43 -10.88
C PRO A 61 -14.09 0.63 -9.90
N LEU A 62 -12.93 0.01 -10.17
CA LEU A 62 -11.70 0.20 -9.39
C LEU A 62 -11.07 1.58 -9.64
N TRP A 63 -11.40 2.24 -10.74
CA TRP A 63 -10.98 3.61 -11.04
C TRP A 63 -11.83 4.59 -10.22
N LYS A 64 -11.18 5.35 -9.35
CA LYS A 64 -11.81 6.23 -8.36
C LYS A 64 -11.06 7.55 -8.24
N ASN A 65 -11.78 8.62 -7.92
CA ASN A 65 -11.14 9.87 -7.51
C ASN A 65 -10.52 9.72 -6.11
N ARG A 66 -9.58 10.60 -5.75
CA ARG A 66 -8.83 10.54 -4.49
C ARG A 66 -9.72 10.71 -3.26
N ASP A 67 -10.80 11.48 -3.36
CA ASP A 67 -11.76 11.66 -2.26
C ASP A 67 -12.49 10.35 -1.94
N THR A 68 -12.94 9.61 -2.94
CA THR A 68 -13.54 8.27 -2.79
C THR A 68 -12.51 7.30 -2.22
N ILE A 69 -11.28 7.29 -2.73
CA ILE A 69 -10.21 6.41 -2.20
C ILE A 69 -9.95 6.70 -0.72
N ARG A 70 -9.88 7.98 -0.33
CA ARG A 70 -9.71 8.41 1.07
C ARG A 70 -10.84 7.89 1.95
N GLU A 71 -12.09 8.02 1.52
CA GLU A 71 -13.28 7.61 2.29
C GLU A 71 -13.37 6.09 2.45
N GLU A 72 -13.08 5.35 1.37
CA GLU A 72 -13.11 3.88 1.41
C GLU A 72 -11.96 3.33 2.25
N LEU A 73 -10.76 3.90 2.18
CA LEU A 73 -9.65 3.52 3.06
C LEU A 73 -9.93 3.85 4.52
N LEU A 74 -10.54 5.01 4.79
CA LEU A 74 -10.98 5.37 6.13
C LEU A 74 -11.91 4.28 6.69
N ALA A 75 -12.96 3.94 5.95
CA ALA A 75 -13.90 2.88 6.34
C ALA A 75 -13.17 1.54 6.55
N PHE A 76 -12.29 1.17 5.63
CA PHE A 76 -11.53 -0.09 5.67
C PHE A 76 -10.63 -0.21 6.91
N PHE A 77 -9.94 0.87 7.29
CA PHE A 77 -9.07 0.89 8.46
C PHE A 77 -9.83 0.99 9.78
N THR A 78 -11.07 1.51 9.77
CA THR A 78 -11.92 1.66 10.97
C THR A 78 -13.00 0.59 11.10
N GLU A 79 -12.84 -0.55 10.43
CA GLU A 79 -13.78 -1.67 10.53
C GLU A 79 -14.05 -2.02 12.01
N PRO A 80 -15.32 -2.13 12.45
CA PRO A 80 -15.66 -2.38 13.84
C PRO A 80 -14.95 -3.61 14.43
N GLY A 81 -14.43 -3.48 15.65
CA GLY A 81 -13.76 -4.57 16.37
C GLY A 81 -12.29 -4.79 16.01
N THR A 82 -11.73 -4.04 15.06
CA THR A 82 -10.31 -4.21 14.62
C THR A 82 -9.29 -3.40 15.44
N GLY A 83 -9.78 -2.44 16.25
CA GLY A 83 -8.96 -1.56 17.08
C GLY A 83 -8.20 -0.52 16.27
N SER A 84 -7.06 -0.04 16.80
CA SER A 84 -6.19 0.88 16.05
C SER A 84 -5.44 0.12 14.94
N PRO A 85 -5.34 0.66 13.71
CA PRO A 85 -4.65 -0.01 12.62
C PRO A 85 -3.14 0.03 12.82
N GLU A 86 -2.46 -1.06 12.45
CA GLU A 86 -1.01 -1.12 12.30
C GLU A 86 -0.66 -1.17 10.82
N LEU A 87 -0.01 -0.13 10.31
CA LEU A 87 0.38 -0.06 8.91
C LEU A 87 1.74 -0.74 8.70
N TRP A 88 1.83 -1.61 7.70
CA TRP A 88 3.04 -2.32 7.30
C TRP A 88 3.24 -2.21 5.78
N ALA A 89 4.46 -1.90 5.37
CA ALA A 89 4.85 -1.90 3.95
C ALA A 89 6.32 -2.35 3.82
N TRP A 90 6.71 -2.73 2.61
CA TRP A 90 8.08 -3.15 2.31
C TRP A 90 8.85 -2.01 1.63
N VAL A 91 9.80 -1.41 2.34
CA VAL A 91 10.51 -0.18 1.90
C VAL A 91 9.52 0.99 1.72
N GLY A 92 8.64 1.16 2.71
CA GLY A 92 7.39 1.92 2.58
C GLY A 92 7.47 3.43 2.79
N ALA A 93 8.64 4.05 2.61
CA ALA A 93 8.82 5.46 2.94
C ALA A 93 7.98 6.37 2.03
N TYR A 94 8.04 6.15 0.71
CA TYR A 94 7.22 6.89 -0.25
C TYR A 94 5.76 6.47 -0.18
N ASP A 95 5.48 5.18 0.06
CA ASP A 95 4.12 4.66 0.22
C ASP A 95 3.39 5.32 1.39
N HIS A 96 4.08 5.54 2.50
CA HIS A 96 3.51 6.23 3.64
C HIS A 96 3.08 7.65 3.26
N ILE A 97 3.92 8.38 2.52
CA ILE A 97 3.59 9.73 2.04
C ILE A 97 2.43 9.68 1.04
N ALA A 98 2.47 8.75 0.08
CA ALA A 98 1.42 8.58 -0.93
C ALA A 98 0.05 8.33 -0.29
N LEU A 99 0.00 7.48 0.74
CA LEU A 99 -1.19 7.18 1.53
C LEU A 99 -1.67 8.41 2.32
N VAL A 100 -0.83 9.00 3.17
CA VAL A 100 -1.28 10.06 4.08
C VAL A 100 -1.64 11.36 3.34
N GLN A 101 -1.06 11.60 2.16
CA GLN A 101 -1.41 12.73 1.30
C GLN A 101 -2.83 12.63 0.71
N LEU A 102 -3.54 11.50 0.85
CA LEU A 102 -4.98 11.45 0.57
C LEU A 102 -5.80 12.35 1.50
N TRP A 103 -5.28 12.66 2.69
CA TRP A 103 -5.89 13.63 3.62
C TRP A 103 -5.31 15.05 3.49
N GLY A 104 -4.34 15.26 2.61
CA GLY A 104 -3.62 16.52 2.45
C GLY A 104 -2.36 16.59 3.32
N ASP A 105 -2.21 17.65 4.11
CA ASP A 105 -1.08 17.79 5.03
C ASP A 105 -1.27 16.96 6.31
N MET A 106 -0.20 16.80 7.10
CA MET A 106 -0.22 15.97 8.31
C MET A 106 -1.18 16.47 9.40
N THR A 107 -1.61 17.74 9.38
CA THR A 107 -2.58 18.27 10.35
C THR A 107 -3.98 17.72 10.12
N LYS A 108 -4.27 17.27 8.89
CA LYS A 108 -5.57 16.72 8.48
C LYS A 108 -5.66 15.20 8.60
N LEU A 109 -4.54 14.52 8.86
CA LEU A 109 -4.53 13.07 9.03
C LEU A 109 -5.37 12.68 10.26
N PRO A 110 -6.38 11.79 10.15
CA PRO A 110 -7.24 11.42 11.27
C PRO A 110 -6.45 10.93 12.49
N GLN A 111 -6.90 11.25 13.70
CA GLN A 111 -6.16 10.94 14.93
C GLN A 111 -5.90 9.44 15.15
N PHE A 112 -6.78 8.57 14.66
CA PHE A 112 -6.61 7.12 14.80
C PHE A 112 -5.56 6.53 13.84
N MET A 113 -5.22 7.23 12.75
CA MET A 113 -4.24 6.74 11.76
C MET A 113 -2.81 6.80 12.32
N PRO A 114 -1.99 5.75 12.19
CA PRO A 114 -0.58 5.82 12.57
C PRO A 114 0.18 6.91 11.79
N ARG A 115 1.06 7.62 12.50
CA ARG A 115 1.97 8.62 11.89
C ARG A 115 3.26 8.01 11.35
N TYR A 116 3.31 6.69 11.30
CA TYR A 116 4.42 5.93 10.76
C TYR A 116 3.88 4.62 10.18
N THR A 117 4.65 4.06 9.25
CA THR A 117 4.45 2.69 8.77
C THR A 117 5.59 1.83 9.29
N ARG A 118 5.25 0.65 9.81
CA ARG A 118 6.23 -0.35 10.23
C ARG A 118 6.91 -0.92 9.00
N GLU A 119 8.24 -0.98 9.05
CA GLU A 119 9.07 -1.35 7.92
C GLU A 119 9.29 -2.86 7.87
N LEU A 120 8.63 -3.54 6.92
CA LEU A 120 8.68 -4.99 6.78
C LEU A 120 10.06 -5.50 6.36
N LYS A 121 10.81 -4.71 5.58
CA LYS A 121 12.19 -5.02 5.21
C LYS A 121 13.09 -5.05 6.45
N GLN A 122 12.94 -4.07 7.34
CA GLN A 122 13.70 -3.99 8.58
C GLN A 122 13.37 -5.18 9.47
N TYR A 123 12.09 -5.54 9.61
CA TYR A 123 11.67 -6.71 10.37
C TYR A 123 12.25 -8.02 9.80
N TRP A 124 12.32 -8.15 8.47
CA TRP A 124 13.00 -9.28 7.81
C TRP A 124 14.49 -9.37 8.16
N GLU A 125 15.19 -8.23 8.23
CA GLU A 125 16.60 -8.18 8.64
C GLU A 125 16.78 -8.56 10.11
N MET A 126 15.93 -8.05 10.99
CA MET A 126 15.93 -8.36 12.42
C MET A 126 15.70 -9.86 12.69
N ALA A 127 14.89 -10.52 11.87
CA ALA A 127 14.64 -11.96 11.96
C ALA A 127 15.76 -12.83 11.36
N GLY A 128 16.91 -12.26 11.00
CA GLY A 128 18.04 -13.00 10.44
C GLY A 128 17.90 -13.32 8.94
N LYS A 129 17.12 -12.53 8.20
CA LYS A 129 16.93 -12.64 6.74
C LYS A 129 16.43 -14.02 6.29
N PRO A 130 15.34 -14.57 6.87
CA PRO A 130 14.83 -15.88 6.47
C PRO A 130 14.44 -15.90 4.99
N ARG A 131 14.49 -17.09 4.39
CA ARG A 131 14.09 -17.27 2.98
C ARG A 131 12.61 -16.91 2.81
N LEU A 132 12.34 -15.95 1.93
CA LEU A 132 10.98 -15.49 1.60
C LEU A 132 10.43 -16.25 0.38
N PRO A 133 9.09 -16.37 0.27
CA PRO A 133 8.45 -16.87 -0.94
C PRO A 133 8.79 -15.97 -2.13
N LYS A 134 8.86 -16.55 -3.33
CA LYS A 134 9.01 -15.77 -4.56
C LYS A 134 7.63 -15.33 -5.04
N GLN A 135 7.50 -14.06 -5.39
CA GLN A 135 6.36 -13.57 -6.16
C GLN A 135 6.52 -13.95 -7.63
N THR A 136 5.59 -14.75 -8.14
CA THR A 136 5.65 -15.32 -9.50
C THR A 136 4.79 -14.57 -10.52
N ALA A 137 3.87 -13.69 -10.07
CA ALA A 137 2.99 -12.89 -10.93
C ALA A 137 2.60 -11.59 -10.22
N GLY A 138 2.06 -10.62 -10.97
CA GLY A 138 1.51 -9.37 -10.42
C GLY A 138 2.53 -8.50 -9.68
N LYS A 139 3.77 -8.43 -10.16
CA LYS A 139 4.72 -7.44 -9.63
C LYS A 139 4.35 -6.09 -10.17
N HIS A 140 4.38 -5.03 -9.35
CA HIS A 140 3.95 -3.69 -9.73
C HIS A 140 2.44 -3.58 -9.96
N ASP A 141 1.71 -4.51 -9.33
CA ASP A 141 0.28 -4.41 -9.05
C ASP A 141 0.18 -4.27 -7.54
N ALA A 142 -0.28 -3.10 -7.08
CA ALA A 142 -0.26 -2.75 -5.67
C ALA A 142 -1.04 -3.74 -4.77
N LEU A 143 -2.11 -4.37 -5.28
CA LEU A 143 -2.84 -5.37 -4.49
C LEU A 143 -2.02 -6.66 -4.36
N ALA A 144 -1.47 -7.15 -5.47
CA ALA A 144 -0.63 -8.33 -5.45
C ALA A 144 0.64 -8.14 -4.61
N ASP A 145 1.23 -6.95 -4.63
CA ASP A 145 2.37 -6.58 -3.78
C ASP A 145 1.98 -6.51 -2.29
N ALA A 146 0.81 -5.95 -1.97
CA ALA A 146 0.26 -5.94 -0.61
C ALA A 146 -0.03 -7.36 -0.07
N GLN A 147 -0.65 -8.22 -0.88
CA GLN A 147 -0.84 -9.65 -0.57
C GLN A 147 0.51 -10.34 -0.32
N HIS A 148 1.51 -10.04 -1.16
CA HIS A 148 2.84 -10.59 -0.98
C HIS A 148 3.52 -10.08 0.29
N ASN A 149 3.30 -8.84 0.69
CA ASN A 149 3.78 -8.28 1.96
C ASN A 149 3.18 -9.01 3.17
N LEU A 150 1.88 -9.36 3.16
CA LEU A 150 1.29 -10.22 4.20
C LEU A 150 1.98 -11.59 4.27
N LEU A 151 2.22 -12.24 3.12
CA LEU A 151 2.90 -13.53 3.07
C LEU A 151 4.35 -13.46 3.60
N LYS A 152 5.09 -12.39 3.27
CA LYS A 152 6.42 -12.14 3.82
C LYS A 152 6.34 -12.00 5.34
N PHE A 153 5.42 -11.18 5.86
CA PHE A 153 5.23 -10.97 7.29
C PHE A 153 4.97 -12.29 8.02
N GLN A 154 4.04 -13.10 7.54
CA GLN A 154 3.74 -14.41 8.15
C GLN A 154 4.98 -15.31 8.23
N LYS A 155 5.84 -15.29 7.20
CA LYS A 155 7.09 -16.07 7.20
C LYS A 155 8.16 -15.51 8.13
N ILE A 156 8.24 -14.19 8.25
CA ILE A 156 9.17 -13.52 9.17
C ILE A 156 8.73 -13.76 10.62
N ALA A 157 7.43 -13.64 10.91
CA ALA A 157 6.86 -13.84 12.25
C ALA A 157 7.02 -15.28 12.78
N GLN A 158 7.14 -16.27 11.90
CA GLN A 158 7.51 -17.63 12.30
C GLN A 158 8.94 -17.75 12.85
N LYS A 159 9.81 -16.79 12.56
CA LYS A 159 11.21 -16.76 13.00
C LYS A 159 11.46 -15.77 14.14
N LEU A 160 10.74 -14.66 14.13
CA LEU A 160 10.80 -13.64 15.17
C LEU A 160 9.36 -13.21 15.49
N PRO A 161 8.64 -13.89 16.39
CA PRO A 161 7.28 -13.50 16.73
C PRO A 161 7.20 -12.06 17.25
N LEU A 162 6.14 -11.35 16.86
CA LEU A 162 5.76 -10.07 17.46
C LEU A 162 4.51 -10.30 18.29
N ASP A 163 4.43 -9.61 19.42
CA ASP A 163 3.26 -9.61 20.30
C ASP A 163 2.03 -9.01 19.60
#